data_AF-A0A6S6RRT9-F1
#
_entry.id   AF-A0A6S6RRT9-F1
#
_cell.length_a   1.000
_cell.length_b   1.000
_cell.length_c   1.000
_cell.angle_alpha   90.00
_cell.angle_beta   90.00
_cell.angle_gamma   90.00
#
_symmetry.space_group_name_H-M   'P 1'
#
loop_
_entity.id
_entity.type
_entity.pdbx_description
1 polymer ?
#
loop_
_entity_poly.entity_id
_entity_poly.type
_entity_poly.pdbx_seq_one_letter_code
_entity_poly.pdbx_strand_id
1 'polypeptide(L)' 'MQYQQPIRRLRRLRQTETVRALFKETILTLNDLILPIFVEEEIKDYQPIATMPGVFVSRNTNYLMKSNGSLKPGSSQ' A
#
# COMPACT_ATOMS: atom_id res chain seq x y z
N MET A 1 41.11 11.54 33.27
CA MET A 1 40.09 11.80 32.22
C MET A 1 38.80 11.08 32.61
N GLN A 2 37.81 11.78 33.18
CA GLN A 2 36.51 11.17 33.49
C GLN A 2 35.71 11.00 32.20
N TYR A 3 35.44 9.75 31.82
CA TYR A 3 34.60 9.42 30.68
C TYR A 3 33.13 9.57 31.09
N GLN A 4 32.51 10.68 30.72
CA GLN A 4 31.07 10.85 30.92
C GLN A 4 30.32 9.95 29.93
N GLN A 5 29.84 8.82 30.44
CA GLN A 5 28.96 7.92 29.70
C GLN A 5 27.65 8.65 29.35
N PRO A 6 27.17 8.61 28.09
CA PRO A 6 25.88 9.19 27.75
C PRO A 6 24.77 8.48 28.51
N ILE A 7 24.06 9.22 29.37
CA ILE A 7 22.96 8.74 30.23
C ILE A 7 21.78 8.22 29.37
N ARG A 8 21.54 8.83 28.20
CA ARG A 8 20.50 8.40 27.26
C ARG A 8 21.11 7.97 25.94
N ARG A 9 20.89 6.70 25.56
CA ARG A 9 21.32 6.12 24.29
C ARG A 9 20.12 5.52 23.55
N LEU A 10 19.37 6.37 22.85
CA LEU A 10 18.14 5.97 22.13
C LEU A 10 18.36 4.87 21.09
N ARG A 11 19.59 4.77 20.55
CA ARG A 11 19.96 3.70 19.62
C ARG A 11 19.86 2.29 20.22
N ARG A 12 19.88 2.12 21.55
CA ARG A 12 19.75 0.80 22.21
C ARG A 12 18.45 0.09 21.83
N LEU A 13 17.34 0.83 21.78
CA LEU A 13 16.03 0.29 21.38
C LEU A 13 15.91 0.02 19.88
N ARG A 14 16.92 0.40 19.08
CA ARG A 14 16.93 0.26 17.61
C ARG A 14 17.98 -0.73 17.10
N GLN A 15 18.62 -1.48 18.01
CA GLN A 15 19.76 -2.37 17.70
C GLN A 15 19.35 -3.60 16.88
N THR A 16 18.27 -4.26 17.27
CA THR A 16 17.79 -5.49 16.61
C THR A 16 16.36 -5.30 16.12
N GLU A 17 15.94 -6.12 15.15
CA GLU A 17 14.57 -6.15 14.68
C GLU A 17 13.58 -6.54 15.79
N THR A 18 13.94 -7.52 16.63
CA THR A 18 13.11 -7.97 17.75
C THR A 18 12.82 -6.85 18.76
N VAL A 19 13.84 -6.08 19.15
CA VAL A 19 13.66 -4.95 20.07
C VAL A 19 12.86 -3.84 19.40
N ARG A 20 13.09 -3.56 18.10
CA ARG A 20 12.28 -2.56 17.37
C ARG A 20 10.80 -2.96 17.27
N ALA A 21 10.49 -4.24 17.10
CA ALA A 21 9.12 -4.73 17.02
C ALA A 21 8.37 -4.55 18.35
N LEU A 22 9.02 -4.78 19.49
CA LEU A 22 8.42 -4.60 20.83
C LEU A 22 8.04 -3.14 21.13
N PHE A 23 8.82 -2.19 20.61
CA PHE A 23 8.63 -0.74 20.84
C PHE A 23 8.01 -0.03 19.63
N LYS A 24 7.43 -0.77 18.67
CA LYS A 24 6.78 -0.18 17.50
C LYS A 24 5.43 0.41 17.90
N GLU A 25 5.26 1.72 17.70
CA GLU A 25 4.05 2.44 18.12
C GLU A 25 2.93 2.36 17.07
N THR A 26 3.26 2.35 15.78
CA THR A 26 2.28 2.38 14.68
C THR A 26 2.27 1.06 13.94
N ILE A 27 1.09 0.46 13.80
CA ILE A 27 0.86 -0.76 13.00
C ILE A 27 -0.06 -0.38 11.86
N LEU A 28 0.27 -0.82 10.64
CA LEU A 28 -0.58 -0.70 9.47
C LEU A 28 -1.04 -2.09 9.06
N THR A 29 -2.34 -2.26 8.92
CA THR A 29 -3.00 -3.51 8.54
C THR A 29 -3.79 -3.30 7.25
N LEU A 30 -4.23 -4.38 6.61
CA LEU A 30 -5.10 -4.29 5.43
C LEU A 30 -6.43 -3.58 5.73
N ASN A 31 -6.88 -3.60 6.99
CA ASN A 31 -8.10 -2.94 7.42
C ASN A 31 -7.99 -1.41 7.41
N ASP A 32 -6.76 -0.89 7.41
CA ASP A 32 -6.48 0.54 7.38
C ASP A 32 -6.38 1.08 5.94
N LEU A 33 -6.44 0.20 4.93
CA LEU A 33 -6.28 0.56 3.53
C LEU A 33 -7.64 0.69 2.84
N ILE A 34 -7.86 1.85 2.22
CA ILE A 34 -9.00 2.11 1.33
C ILE A 34 -8.44 2.36 -0.06
N LEU A 35 -8.90 1.57 -1.05
CA LEU A 35 -8.52 1.75 -2.44
C LEU A 35 -9.61 2.55 -3.17
N PRO A 36 -9.39 3.85 -3.46
CA PRO A 36 -10.30 4.60 -4.31
C PRO A 36 -10.22 4.08 -5.75
N ILE A 37 -11.39 4.01 -6.41
CA ILE A 37 -11.51 3.57 -7.80
C ILE A 37 -12.14 4.68 -8.64
N PHE A 38 -11.70 4.81 -9.89
CA PHE A 38 -12.20 5.80 -10.84
C PHE A 38 -13.12 5.12 -11.86
N VAL A 39 -14.36 5.61 -11.97
CA VAL A 39 -15.39 5.02 -12.83
C VAL A 39 -15.97 6.08 -13.77
N GLU A 40 -16.06 5.74 -15.06
CA GLU A 40 -16.61 6.61 -16.10
C GLU A 40 -17.47 5.79 -17.07
N GLU A 41 -18.70 6.22 -17.34
CA GLU A 41 -19.65 5.39 -18.11
C GLU A 41 -19.31 5.28 -19.60
N GLU A 42 -18.66 6.30 -20.17
CA GLU A 42 -18.46 6.44 -21.61
C GLU A 42 -17.26 5.66 -22.16
N ILE A 43 -16.36 5.17 -21.29
CA ILE A 43 -15.14 4.47 -21.71
C ILE A 43 -15.39 2.99 -22.01
N LYS A 44 -14.74 2.45 -23.06
CA LYS A 44 -14.87 1.04 -23.47
C LYS A 44 -13.95 0.09 -22.72
N ASP A 45 -12.71 0.53 -22.52
CA ASP A 45 -11.63 -0.23 -21.89
C ASP A 45 -10.94 0.62 -20.82
N TYR A 46 -10.03 0.00 -20.07
CA TYR A 46 -9.25 0.69 -19.04
C TYR A 46 -8.39 1.81 -19.64
N GLN A 47 -8.65 3.04 -19.23
CA GLN A 47 -7.87 4.19 -19.67
C GLN A 47 -6.84 4.59 -18.61
N PRO A 48 -5.54 4.67 -18.96
CA PRO A 48 -4.53 5.11 -18.01
C PRO A 48 -4.69 6.61 -17.72
N ILE A 49 -4.52 6.98 -16.44
CA ILE A 49 -4.47 8.38 -16.03
C ILE A 49 -3.02 8.85 -16.16
N ALA A 50 -2.74 9.76 -17.10
CA ALA A 50 -1.37 10.19 -17.40
C ALA A 50 -0.62 10.79 -16.18
N THR A 51 -1.35 11.48 -15.30
CA THR A 51 -0.81 12.08 -14.06
C THR A 51 -0.62 11.07 -12.92
N MET A 52 -1.26 9.89 -13.02
CA MET A 52 -1.22 8.85 -11.99
C MET A 52 -0.79 7.51 -12.62
N PRO A 53 0.52 7.31 -12.85
CA PRO A 53 1.03 6.06 -13.42
C PRO A 53 0.58 4.83 -12.60
N GLY A 54 0.03 3.83 -13.29
CA GLY A 54 -0.49 2.61 -12.66
C GLY A 54 -1.94 2.69 -12.18
N VAL A 55 -2.58 3.85 -12.31
CA VAL A 55 -4.02 4.04 -12.04
C VAL A 55 -4.79 4.12 -13.34
N PHE A 56 -5.96 3.45 -13.36
CA PHE A 56 -6.81 3.34 -14.53
C PHE A 56 -8.25 3.73 -14.18
N VAL A 57 -8.94 4.32 -15.15
CA VAL A 57 -10.39 4.54 -15.11
C VAL A 57 -11.07 3.34 -15.76
N SER A 58 -12.16 2.83 -15.16
CA SER A 58 -12.92 1.69 -15.69
C SER A 58 -14.40 2.01 -15.89
N ARG A 59 -15.07 1.32 -16.81
CA ARG A 59 -16.51 1.53 -17.05
C ARG A 59 -17.39 1.09 -15.89
N ASN A 60 -17.10 -0.07 -15.31
CA ASN A 60 -17.89 -0.66 -14.25
C ASN A 60 -16.99 -1.14 -13.11
N THR A 61 -17.62 -1.41 -11.97
CA THR A 61 -16.96 -1.87 -10.74
C THR A 61 -16.93 -3.40 -10.60
N ASN A 62 -17.63 -4.13 -11.47
CA ASN A 62 -17.87 -5.57 -11.35
C ASN A 62 -16.61 -6.42 -11.50
N TYR A 63 -15.56 -5.91 -12.16
CA TYR A 63 -14.30 -6.63 -12.36
C TYR A 63 -13.35 -6.59 -11.15
N LEU A 64 -13.56 -5.67 -10.20
CA LEU A 64 -12.72 -5.52 -9.00
C LEU A 64 -13.26 -6.29 -7.78
N MET A 65 -14.48 -6.84 -7.87
CA MET A 65 -15.13 -7.64 -6.82
C MET A 65 -15.07 -9.16 -7.06
N LYS A 66 -14.12 -9.66 -7.85
CA LYS A 66 -13.83 -11.09 -7.90
C LYS A 66 -12.81 -11.42 -6.81
N SER A 67 -13.30 -11.80 -5.64
CA SER A 67 -12.49 -12.48 -4.64
C SER A 67 -11.96 -13.78 -5.25
N ASN A 68 -10.63 -13.86 -5.29
CA ASN A 68 -9.83 -15.06 -5.55
C ASN A 68 -9.83 -15.58 -6.99
N GLY A 69 -8.86 -15.09 -7.76
CA GLY A 69 -8.27 -15.86 -8.86
C GLY A 69 -8.55 -15.33 -10.25
N SER A 70 -7.45 -14.92 -10.90
CA SER A 70 -7.31 -14.68 -12.34
C SER A 70 -7.79 -13.32 -12.85
N LEU A 71 -6.89 -12.34 -12.76
CA LEU A 71 -6.82 -11.24 -13.74
C LEU A 71 -6.42 -11.87 -15.09
N LYS A 72 -7.39 -12.08 -16.00
CA LYS A 72 -7.08 -12.33 -17.41
C LYS A 72 -7.24 -11.01 -18.18
N PRO A 73 -6.17 -10.44 -18.75
CA PRO A 73 -6.32 -9.38 -19.72
C PRO A 73 -6.72 -9.99 -21.08
N GLY A 74 -7.79 -9.47 -21.65
CA GLY A 74 -8.08 -9.57 -23.09
C GLY A 74 -8.83 -10.82 -23.56
N SER A 75 -10.02 -10.59 -24.10
CA SER A 75 -10.29 -11.00 -25.48
C SER A 75 -11.29 -10.02 -26.07
N SER A 76 -10.81 -9.15 -26.97
CA SER A 76 -11.66 -8.48 -27.94
C SER A 76 -12.54 -9.51 -28.64
N GLN A 77 -13.85 -9.26 -28.61
CA GLN A 77 -14.73 -9.43 -29.75
C GLN A 77 -15.60 -8.18 -29.85
#